data_AF-A0A914PKH1-F1
#
_entry.id   AF-A0A914PKH1-F1
#
_cell.length_a   1.000
_cell.length_b   1.000
_cell.length_c   1.000
_cell.angle_alpha   90.00
_cell.angle_beta   90.00
_cell.angle_gamma   90.00
#
_symmetry.space_group_name_H-M   'P 1'
#
loop_
_entity.id
_entity.type
_entity.pdbx_description
1 polymer ?
#
loop_
_entity_poly.entity_id
_entity_poly.type
_entity_poly.pdbx_seq_one_letter_code
_entity_poly.pdbx_strand_id
1 'polypeptide(L)'
;MDVTIKFDDAKNSKKWLDALKANDLKTIKSLKDKMRNSEPLRYSSGKLYITDTITDLLEAVTTFCSSDRLPEKLVEILVSNIFRFAEMYNALFCWLELKPTAFDNPKNQTENLWRFLVALPLPKEHLYPLLESECYSKFDMSEKRRTTLYEKAWLKHLYRGIPQNMVVQVLRKLTNESMDCFTDSDLVGDFLTSFIEKSETNYGIFALKGIAKLMFEKNL
;
A
#
# COMPACT_ATOMS: atom_id res chain seq x y z
N MET A 1 -0.30 -17.72 16.44
CA MET A 1 -1.27 -16.91 17.21
C MET A 1 -1.65 -15.70 16.36
N ASP A 2 -2.93 -15.52 16.06
CA ASP A 2 -3.40 -14.34 15.32
C ASP A 2 -3.37 -13.12 16.22
N VAL A 3 -2.32 -12.31 16.09
CA VAL A 3 -2.21 -11.03 16.78
C VAL A 3 -3.17 -10.04 16.12
N THR A 4 -4.19 -9.62 16.87
CA THR A 4 -5.10 -8.53 16.44
C THR A 4 -4.33 -7.21 16.43
N ILE A 5 -4.33 -6.54 15.28
CA ILE A 5 -3.78 -5.18 15.12
C ILE A 5 -4.88 -4.16 15.43
N LYS A 6 -4.53 -3.15 16.22
CA LYS A 6 -5.34 -1.95 16.48
C LYS A 6 -4.53 -0.70 16.15
N PHE A 7 -5.23 0.36 15.78
CA PHE A 7 -4.65 1.70 15.62
C PHE A 7 -5.09 2.54 16.80
N ASP A 8 -4.16 3.23 17.46
CA ASP A 8 -4.49 4.28 18.42
C ASP A 8 -5.17 5.45 17.67
N ASP A 9 -5.96 6.27 18.38
CA ASP A 9 -6.64 7.40 17.73
C ASP A 9 -5.63 8.43 17.22
N ALA A 10 -5.83 8.89 15.98
CA ALA A 10 -5.08 10.00 15.40
C ALA A 10 -5.34 11.27 16.20
N LYS A 11 -4.28 11.98 16.59
CA LYS A 11 -4.35 13.24 17.35
C LYS A 11 -3.78 14.42 16.57
N ASN A 12 -2.85 14.19 15.65
CA ASN A 12 -2.12 15.23 14.93
C ASN A 12 -2.04 14.98 13.41
N SER A 13 -2.93 14.15 12.83
CA SER A 13 -2.98 13.86 11.38
C SER A 13 -3.01 15.13 10.53
N LYS A 14 -3.71 16.19 10.96
CA LYS A 14 -3.76 17.49 10.28
C LYS A 14 -2.38 18.12 10.08
N LYS A 15 -1.51 18.08 11.09
CA LYS A 15 -0.15 18.65 10.99
C LYS A 15 0.67 17.96 9.90
N TRP A 16 0.52 16.65 9.78
CA TRP A 16 1.19 15.87 8.74
C TRP A 16 0.59 16.11 7.38
N LEU A 17 -0.75 16.19 7.28
CA LEU A 17 -1.43 16.53 6.04
C LEU A 17 -1.00 17.90 5.52
N ASP A 18 -0.89 18.90 6.38
CA ASP A 18 -0.44 20.24 6.03
C ASP A 18 1.02 20.22 5.54
N ALA A 19 1.90 19.45 6.19
CA ALA A 19 3.29 19.27 5.75
C ALA A 19 3.39 18.57 4.38
N LEU A 20 2.55 17.56 4.12
CA LEU A 20 2.47 16.89 2.82
C LEU A 20 1.98 17.83 1.72
N LYS A 21 0.92 18.60 1.99
CA LYS A 21 0.39 19.62 1.06
C LYS A 21 1.39 20.72 0.77
N ALA A 22 2.15 21.15 1.77
CA ALA A 22 3.20 22.16 1.62
C ALA A 22 4.47 21.61 0.95
N ASN A 23 4.54 20.30 0.68
CA ASN A 23 5.75 19.62 0.21
C ASN A 23 6.98 19.93 1.10
N ASP A 24 6.77 20.01 2.42
CA ASP A 24 7.82 20.30 3.39
C ASP A 24 8.70 19.06 3.61
N LEU A 25 9.68 18.91 2.71
CA LEU A 25 10.61 17.79 2.71
C LEU A 25 11.45 17.70 3.99
N LYS A 26 11.67 18.81 4.69
CA LYS A 26 12.43 18.79 5.96
C LYS A 26 11.60 18.11 7.04
N THR A 27 10.32 18.47 7.14
CA THR A 27 9.39 17.82 8.07
C THR A 27 9.19 16.34 7.73
N ILE A 28 9.03 16.00 6.45
CA ILE A 28 8.88 14.61 6.00
C ILE A 28 10.14 13.78 6.26
N LYS A 29 11.34 14.32 6.03
CA LYS A 29 12.59 13.60 6.35
C LYS A 29 12.78 13.40 7.84
N SER A 30 12.43 14.40 8.66
CA SER A 30 12.48 14.29 10.13
C SER A 30 11.51 13.25 10.70
N LEU A 31 10.51 12.83 9.91
CA LEU A 31 9.55 11.81 10.31
C LEU A 31 10.21 10.47 10.57
N LYS A 32 11.21 10.08 9.76
CA LYS A 32 11.97 8.84 9.98
C LYS A 32 12.60 8.83 11.38
N ASP A 33 13.24 9.93 11.76
CA ASP A 33 13.89 10.06 13.06
C ASP A 33 12.87 10.08 14.20
N LYS A 34 11.73 10.75 14.01
CA LYS A 34 10.63 10.73 14.97
C LYS A 34 10.06 9.33 15.15
N MET A 35 9.82 8.58 14.07
CA MET A 35 9.29 7.21 14.12
C MET A 35 10.26 6.23 14.79
N ARG A 36 11.58 6.44 14.66
CA ARG A 36 12.58 5.66 15.39
C ARG A 36 12.53 5.93 16.90
N ASN A 37 12.24 7.17 17.28
CA ASN A 37 12.26 7.62 18.68
C ASN A 37 10.88 7.52 19.36
N SER A 38 9.79 7.48 18.61
CA SER A 38 8.43 7.24 19.10
C SER A 38 8.19 5.75 19.01
N GLU A 39 7.99 5.04 20.12
CA GLU A 39 7.59 3.63 20.12
C GLU A 39 6.48 3.40 19.06
N PRO A 40 6.79 2.88 17.86
CA PRO A 40 5.85 2.91 16.74
C PRO A 40 4.80 1.80 16.89
N LEU A 41 5.15 0.79 17.66
CA LEU A 41 4.34 -0.37 17.97
C LEU A 41 4.36 -0.60 19.47
N ARG A 42 3.18 -0.79 20.05
CA ARG A 42 3.00 -1.13 21.46
C ARG A 42 2.24 -2.44 21.58
N TYR A 43 2.76 -3.40 22.34
CA TYR A 43 2.03 -4.64 22.61
C TYR A 43 1.37 -4.57 23.99
N SER A 44 0.05 -4.72 24.05
CA SER A 44 -0.70 -4.74 25.30
C SER A 44 -1.90 -5.67 25.20
N SER A 45 -2.17 -6.43 26.26
CA SER A 45 -3.38 -7.25 26.39
C SER A 45 -3.62 -8.21 25.22
N GLY A 46 -2.56 -8.84 24.70
CA GLY A 46 -2.65 -9.77 23.57
C GLY A 46 -2.78 -9.10 22.19
N LYS A 47 -2.80 -7.76 22.13
CA LYS A 47 -3.03 -6.96 20.92
C LYS A 47 -1.83 -6.10 20.61
N LEU A 48 -1.58 -5.91 19.32
CA LEU A 48 -0.59 -4.95 18.84
C LEU A 48 -1.29 -3.65 18.51
N TYR A 49 -0.76 -2.56 19.05
CA TYR A 49 -1.21 -1.19 18.80
C TYR A 49 -0.18 -0.50 17.92
N ILE A 50 -0.64 -0.01 16.78
CA ILE A 50 0.06 0.97 15.97
C ILE A 50 -0.21 2.32 16.62
N THR A 51 0.85 3.00 17.05
CA THR A 51 0.71 4.18 17.91
C THR A 51 0.12 5.38 17.18
N ASP A 52 -0.28 6.40 17.95
CA ASP A 52 -0.91 7.62 17.42
C ASP A 52 -0.03 8.30 16.36
N THR A 53 1.30 8.28 16.50
CA THR A 53 2.23 8.88 15.53
C THR A 53 2.19 8.19 14.18
N ILE A 54 2.15 6.85 14.13
CA ILE A 54 2.01 6.13 12.85
C ILE A 54 0.59 6.28 12.32
N THR A 55 -0.42 6.21 13.19
CA THR A 55 -1.81 6.35 12.77
C THR A 55 -2.06 7.72 12.16
N ASP A 56 -1.55 8.78 12.78
CA ASP A 56 -1.56 10.16 12.27
C ASP A 56 -0.96 10.25 10.87
N LEU A 57 0.18 9.60 10.64
CA LEU A 57 0.83 9.57 9.34
C LEU A 57 0.00 8.79 8.31
N LEU A 58 -0.49 7.61 8.64
CA LEU A 58 -1.26 6.78 7.72
C LEU A 58 -2.56 7.49 7.33
N GLU A 59 -3.22 8.12 8.28
CA GLU A 59 -4.39 8.96 8.04
C GLU A 59 -4.03 10.17 7.16
N ALA A 60 -2.92 10.86 7.46
CA ALA A 60 -2.46 11.98 6.63
C ALA A 60 -2.09 11.55 5.22
N VAL A 61 -1.42 10.42 5.02
CA VAL A 61 -1.02 9.89 3.70
C VAL A 61 -2.24 9.46 2.91
N THR A 62 -3.19 8.74 3.52
CA THR A 62 -4.43 8.33 2.84
C THR A 62 -5.34 9.51 2.53
N THR A 63 -5.42 10.50 3.43
CA THR A 63 -6.12 11.77 3.19
C THR A 63 -5.41 12.61 2.14
N PHE A 64 -4.07 12.57 2.09
CA PHE A 64 -3.29 13.27 1.08
C PHE A 64 -3.45 12.65 -0.31
N CYS A 65 -3.56 11.32 -0.40
CA CYS A 65 -4.03 10.65 -1.62
C CYS A 65 -5.43 11.15 -2.02
N SER A 66 -6.21 11.68 -1.08
CA SER A 66 -7.52 12.26 -1.35
C SER A 66 -7.49 13.74 -1.82
N SER A 67 -6.31 14.32 -2.06
CA SER A 67 -6.17 15.69 -2.60
C SER A 67 -6.23 15.75 -4.14
N ASP A 68 -6.32 16.95 -4.73
CA ASP A 68 -6.50 17.11 -6.19
C ASP A 68 -5.33 16.59 -7.04
N ARG A 69 -4.09 16.65 -6.53
CA ARG A 69 -2.92 16.13 -7.24
C ARG A 69 -1.82 15.72 -6.28
N LEU A 70 -1.43 14.44 -6.36
CA LEU A 70 -0.28 13.89 -5.65
C LEU A 70 1.03 14.20 -6.41
N PRO A 71 1.99 14.94 -5.84
CA PRO A 71 3.29 15.17 -6.47
C PRO A 71 4.11 13.87 -6.52
N GLU A 72 4.60 13.50 -7.71
CA GLU A 72 5.37 12.27 -7.92
C GLU A 72 6.61 12.17 -7.03
N LYS A 73 7.39 13.26 -6.93
CA LYS A 73 8.54 13.35 -6.02
C LYS A 73 8.20 13.08 -4.56
N LEU A 74 6.99 13.47 -4.13
CA LEU A 74 6.55 13.23 -2.77
C LEU A 74 6.22 11.76 -2.54
N VAL A 75 5.58 11.11 -3.52
CA VAL A 75 5.37 9.65 -3.50
C VAL A 75 6.71 8.92 -3.40
N GLU A 76 7.67 9.26 -4.25
CA GLU A 76 9.00 8.66 -4.23
C GLU A 76 9.70 8.83 -2.87
N ILE A 77 9.59 10.00 -2.26
CA ILE A 77 10.18 10.29 -0.94
C ILE A 77 9.48 9.47 0.15
N LEU A 78 8.15 9.43 0.17
CA LEU A 78 7.39 8.63 1.13
C LEU A 78 7.75 7.15 0.99
N VAL A 79 7.75 6.63 -0.23
CA VAL A 79 8.12 5.24 -0.50
C VAL A 79 9.53 4.95 -0.02
N SER A 80 10.51 5.75 -0.44
CA SER A 80 11.93 5.50 -0.18
C SER A 80 12.32 5.67 1.29
N ASN A 81 11.69 6.62 2.00
CA ASN A 81 12.08 6.98 3.36
C ASN A 81 11.18 6.41 4.45
N ILE A 82 9.98 5.94 4.11
CA ILE A 82 8.99 5.48 5.10
C ILE A 82 8.55 4.06 4.78
N PHE A 83 8.05 3.81 3.56
CA PHE A 83 7.45 2.52 3.23
C PHE A 83 8.46 1.46 2.76
N ARG A 84 9.76 1.77 2.79
CA ARG A 84 10.83 0.77 2.81
C ARG A 84 11.08 0.15 4.18
N PHE A 85 10.42 0.63 5.23
CA PHE A 85 10.44 -0.02 6.53
C PHE A 85 9.34 -1.07 6.63
N ALA A 86 9.70 -2.26 7.08
CA ALA A 86 8.80 -3.41 7.03
C ALA A 86 7.54 -3.20 7.90
N GLU A 87 7.67 -2.56 9.07
CA GLU A 87 6.54 -2.27 9.95
C GLU A 87 5.58 -1.25 9.34
N MET A 88 6.13 -0.19 8.73
CA MET A 88 5.34 0.84 8.04
C MET A 88 4.61 0.25 6.85
N TYR A 89 5.27 -0.64 6.11
CA TYR A 89 4.69 -1.38 5.01
C TYR A 89 3.49 -2.21 5.47
N ASN A 90 3.67 -3.05 6.50
CA ASN A 90 2.59 -3.86 7.07
C ASN A 90 1.45 -3.00 7.63
N ALA A 91 1.78 -1.95 8.38
CA ALA A 91 0.81 -1.03 8.96
C ALA A 91 -0.04 -0.36 7.88
N LEU A 92 0.57 0.07 6.78
CA LEU A 92 -0.12 0.64 5.63
C LEU A 92 -1.12 -0.35 5.02
N PHE A 93 -0.72 -1.58 4.72
CA PHE A 93 -1.64 -2.54 4.10
C PHE A 93 -2.75 -2.99 5.05
N CYS A 94 -2.46 -3.13 6.35
CA CYS A 94 -3.50 -3.33 7.36
C CYS A 94 -4.47 -2.15 7.41
N TRP A 95 -3.97 -0.91 7.30
CA TRP A 95 -4.81 0.28 7.25
C TRP A 95 -5.72 0.30 6.02
N LEU A 96 -5.16 0.02 4.84
CA LEU A 96 -5.92 -0.04 3.59
C LEU A 96 -6.96 -1.18 3.57
N GLU A 97 -6.67 -2.31 4.22
CA GLU A 97 -7.64 -3.40 4.42
C GLU A 97 -8.77 -2.98 5.36
N LEU A 98 -8.43 -2.44 6.54
CA LEU A 98 -9.39 -2.23 7.65
C LEU A 98 -10.21 -0.94 7.53
N LYS A 99 -9.65 0.12 6.96
CA LYS A 99 -10.35 1.40 6.85
C LYS A 99 -11.08 1.49 5.52
N PRO A 100 -12.40 1.76 5.51
CA PRO A 100 -13.08 2.14 4.29
C PRO A 100 -12.57 3.52 3.87
N THR A 101 -11.88 3.59 2.73
CA THR A 101 -11.59 4.85 2.07
C THR A 101 -12.91 5.39 1.53
N ALA A 102 -13.54 6.31 2.27
CA ALA A 102 -14.65 7.12 1.78
C ALA A 102 -14.03 8.30 1.03
N PHE A 103 -14.31 8.39 -0.25
CA PHE A 103 -13.71 9.39 -1.13
C PHE A 103 -14.73 10.51 -1.41
N ASP A 104 -14.43 11.73 -0.96
CA ASP A 104 -15.24 12.93 -1.23
C ASP A 104 -15.22 13.32 -2.72
N ASN A 105 -14.13 13.00 -3.44
CA ASN A 105 -13.99 13.13 -4.90
C ASN A 105 -13.48 11.79 -5.48
N PRO A 106 -14.35 10.82 -5.76
CA PRO A 106 -13.96 9.46 -6.07
C PRO A 106 -12.94 9.32 -7.22
N LYS A 107 -12.98 10.20 -8.23
CA LYS A 107 -12.14 10.04 -9.43
C LYS A 107 -10.68 10.40 -9.17
N ASN A 108 -10.39 11.62 -8.69
CA ASN A 108 -9.01 12.08 -8.44
C ASN A 108 -8.35 11.29 -7.30
N GLN A 109 -9.16 10.94 -6.30
CA GLN A 109 -8.68 10.28 -5.10
C GLN A 109 -8.34 8.81 -5.34
N THR A 110 -9.11 8.14 -6.20
CA THR A 110 -8.78 6.77 -6.67
C THR A 110 -7.51 6.78 -7.53
N GLU A 111 -7.30 7.81 -8.37
CA GLU A 111 -6.08 7.94 -9.18
C GLU A 111 -4.81 8.06 -8.32
N ASN A 112 -4.82 8.95 -7.34
CA ASN A 112 -3.68 9.15 -6.46
C ASN A 112 -3.39 7.91 -5.60
N LEU A 113 -4.42 7.21 -5.12
CA LEU A 113 -4.24 5.94 -4.43
C LEU A 113 -3.53 4.92 -5.34
N TRP A 114 -3.95 4.80 -6.61
CA TRP A 114 -3.28 3.90 -7.55
C TRP A 114 -1.84 4.30 -7.84
N ARG A 115 -1.55 5.60 -8.00
CA ARG A 115 -0.17 6.10 -8.14
C ARG A 115 0.69 5.67 -6.95
N PHE A 116 0.14 5.81 -5.75
CA PHE A 116 0.83 5.42 -4.53
C PHE A 116 1.01 3.90 -4.44
N LEU A 117 -0.02 3.10 -4.69
CA LEU A 117 0.05 1.63 -4.68
C LEU A 117 1.05 1.05 -5.68
N VAL A 118 1.11 1.61 -6.90
CA VAL A 118 2.05 1.19 -7.95
C VAL A 118 3.50 1.51 -7.56
N ALA A 119 3.72 2.60 -6.83
CA ALA A 119 5.05 3.04 -6.40
C ALA A 119 5.60 2.25 -5.19
N LEU A 120 4.76 1.55 -4.42
CA LEU A 120 5.22 0.76 -3.27
C LEU A 120 6.13 -0.41 -3.70
N PRO A 121 7.13 -0.77 -2.86
CA PRO A 121 7.97 -1.93 -3.12
C PRO A 121 7.15 -3.22 -3.05
N LEU A 122 7.60 -4.27 -3.74
CA LEU A 122 6.97 -5.57 -3.63
C LEU A 122 7.21 -6.20 -2.24
N PRO A 123 6.31 -7.07 -1.75
CA PRO A 123 6.46 -7.78 -0.47
C PRO A 123 7.77 -8.57 -0.32
N LYS A 124 8.30 -9.06 -1.46
CA LYS A 124 9.54 -9.85 -1.60
C LYS A 124 10.81 -9.01 -1.65
N GLU A 125 10.70 -7.70 -1.84
CA GLU A 125 11.88 -6.82 -1.82
C GLU A 125 12.45 -6.70 -0.40
N HIS A 126 13.74 -6.38 -0.31
CA HIS A 126 14.38 -6.14 0.97
C HIS A 126 13.81 -4.86 1.63
N LEU A 127 13.08 -5.06 2.73
CA LEU A 127 12.59 -3.99 3.59
C LEU A 127 13.47 -3.85 4.83
N TYR A 128 13.76 -2.62 5.20
CA TYR A 128 14.58 -2.32 6.36
C TYR A 128 13.78 -2.49 7.65
N PRO A 129 14.45 -2.87 8.75
CA PRO A 129 13.84 -2.76 10.04
C PRO A 129 13.76 -1.29 10.51
N LEU A 130 12.60 -0.82 10.98
CA LEU A 130 12.46 0.48 11.65
C LEU A 130 12.95 0.46 13.10
N LEU A 131 12.60 -0.57 13.89
CA LEU A 131 13.08 -0.73 15.28
C LEU A 131 14.23 -1.73 15.41
N GLU A 132 15.05 -1.52 16.44
CA GLU A 132 16.06 -2.47 16.90
C GLU A 132 15.55 -3.12 18.22
N SER A 133 14.44 -3.87 18.23
CA SER A 133 13.98 -4.46 19.51
C SER A 133 13.00 -5.64 19.44
N GLU A 134 12.84 -6.32 20.58
CA GLU A 134 11.98 -7.48 20.85
C GLU A 134 10.54 -7.40 20.31
N CYS A 135 9.99 -6.21 20.06
CA CYS A 135 8.69 -6.04 19.39
C CYS A 135 8.66 -6.70 18.00
N TYR A 136 9.82 -6.79 17.32
CA TYR A 136 9.99 -7.54 16.07
C TYR A 136 9.58 -8.98 16.16
N SER A 137 9.90 -9.65 17.26
CA SER A 137 9.63 -11.07 17.43
C SER A 137 8.14 -11.37 17.60
N LYS A 138 7.34 -10.37 17.98
CA LYS A 138 5.90 -10.48 18.21
C LYS A 138 5.06 -10.10 17.00
N PHE A 139 5.64 -9.36 16.05
CA PHE A 139 4.97 -9.02 14.81
C PHE A 139 5.41 -9.99 13.72
N ASP A 140 4.46 -10.66 13.09
CA ASP A 140 4.79 -11.56 11.98
C ASP A 140 5.24 -10.71 10.78
N MET A 141 6.56 -10.55 10.69
CA MET A 141 7.27 -9.88 9.61
C MET A 141 7.71 -10.86 8.54
N SER A 142 7.05 -12.02 8.45
CA SER A 142 7.31 -12.94 7.35
C SER A 142 6.92 -12.29 6.03
N GLU A 143 7.66 -12.65 4.99
CA GLU A 143 7.27 -12.33 3.61
C GLU A 143 5.86 -12.84 3.31
N LYS A 144 5.52 -14.02 3.81
CA LYS A 144 4.18 -14.60 3.66
C LYS A 144 3.08 -13.64 4.12
N ARG A 145 3.21 -13.07 5.33
CA ARG A 145 2.21 -12.11 5.84
C ARG A 145 2.18 -10.81 5.03
N ARG A 146 3.34 -10.27 4.62
CA ARG A 146 3.40 -9.10 3.74
C ARG A 146 2.68 -9.35 2.43
N THR A 147 2.93 -10.50 1.82
CA THR A 147 2.31 -10.93 0.57
C THR A 147 0.80 -11.03 0.71
N THR A 148 0.30 -11.67 1.78
CA THR A 148 -1.15 -11.75 2.05
C THR A 148 -1.78 -10.36 2.25
N LEU A 149 -1.15 -9.46 3.00
CA LEU A 149 -1.68 -8.11 3.23
C LEU A 149 -1.68 -7.28 1.94
N TYR A 150 -0.61 -7.39 1.16
CA TYR A 150 -0.48 -6.75 -0.15
C TYR A 150 -1.59 -7.22 -1.11
N GLU A 151 -1.75 -8.52 -1.24
CA GLU A 151 -2.77 -9.16 -2.09
C GLU A 151 -4.17 -8.67 -1.72
N LYS A 152 -4.55 -8.78 -0.44
CA LYS A 152 -5.88 -8.37 0.03
C LYS A 152 -6.18 -6.90 -0.27
N ALA A 153 -5.22 -6.02 -0.03
CA ALA A 153 -5.38 -4.60 -0.32
C ALA A 153 -5.51 -4.35 -1.83
N TRP A 154 -4.67 -4.99 -2.65
CA TRP A 154 -4.75 -4.87 -4.10
C TRP A 154 -6.08 -5.36 -4.65
N LEU A 155 -6.52 -6.57 -4.29
CA LEU A 155 -7.82 -7.11 -4.71
C LEU A 155 -8.97 -6.19 -4.31
N LYS A 156 -9.00 -5.72 -3.04
CA LYS A 156 -10.00 -4.76 -2.56
C LYS A 156 -10.08 -3.50 -3.43
N HIS A 157 -8.96 -3.00 -3.92
CA HIS A 157 -8.91 -1.79 -4.75
C HIS A 157 -9.15 -2.08 -6.24
N LEU A 158 -8.73 -3.23 -6.77
CA LEU A 158 -9.05 -3.66 -8.13
C LEU A 158 -10.57 -3.73 -8.35
N TYR A 159 -11.32 -4.28 -7.39
CA TYR A 159 -12.79 -4.33 -7.45
C TYR A 159 -13.48 -2.96 -7.43
N ARG A 160 -12.83 -1.94 -6.87
CA ARG A 160 -13.37 -0.55 -6.87
C ARG A 160 -13.16 0.16 -8.21
N GLY A 161 -12.40 -0.45 -9.12
CA GLY A 161 -12.10 0.09 -10.43
C GLY A 161 -10.79 0.88 -10.49
N ILE A 162 -10.24 0.96 -11.70
CA ILE A 162 -9.02 1.70 -12.02
C ILE A 162 -9.40 2.87 -12.93
N PRO A 163 -8.95 4.10 -12.61
CA PRO A 163 -9.10 5.23 -13.52
C PRO A 163 -8.43 4.94 -14.87
N GLN A 164 -9.08 5.31 -15.97
CA GLN A 164 -8.64 4.96 -17.33
C GLN A 164 -7.16 5.30 -17.59
N ASN A 165 -6.72 6.48 -17.17
CA ASN A 165 -5.34 6.96 -17.31
C ASN A 165 -4.30 6.17 -16.49
N MET A 166 -4.73 5.36 -15.52
CA MET A 166 -3.88 4.51 -14.67
C MET A 166 -3.86 3.05 -15.13
N VAL A 167 -4.79 2.61 -15.98
CA VAL A 167 -4.94 1.20 -16.38
C VAL A 167 -3.63 0.60 -16.87
N VAL A 168 -2.92 1.27 -17.80
CA VAL A 168 -1.64 0.75 -18.33
C VAL A 168 -0.60 0.56 -17.23
N GLN A 169 -0.47 1.52 -16.31
CA GLN A 169 0.53 1.45 -15.24
C GLN A 169 0.20 0.33 -14.26
N VAL A 170 -1.07 0.21 -13.88
CA VAL A 170 -1.55 -0.85 -12.97
C VAL A 170 -1.37 -2.22 -13.62
N LEU A 171 -1.81 -2.41 -14.87
CA LEU A 171 -1.62 -3.67 -15.60
C LEU A 171 -0.14 -4.01 -15.77
N ARG A 172 0.71 -3.04 -16.08
CA ARG A 172 2.16 -3.25 -16.19
C ARG A 172 2.76 -3.72 -14.87
N LYS A 173 2.45 -3.04 -13.75
CA LYS A 173 2.93 -3.42 -12.41
C LYS A 173 2.44 -4.82 -12.02
N LEU A 174 1.13 -5.06 -12.19
CA LEU A 174 0.49 -6.32 -11.87
C LEU A 174 1.14 -7.50 -12.62
N THR A 175 1.32 -7.35 -13.93
CA THR A 175 1.74 -8.45 -14.82
C THR A 175 3.24 -8.71 -14.80
N ASN A 176 4.06 -7.67 -14.67
CA ASN A 176 5.51 -7.79 -14.72
C ASN A 176 6.15 -8.04 -13.35
N GLU A 177 5.54 -7.51 -12.29
CA GLU A 177 6.21 -7.39 -10.98
C GLU A 177 5.42 -8.09 -9.87
N SER A 178 4.11 -7.86 -9.80
CA SER A 178 3.32 -8.25 -8.64
C SER A 178 2.65 -9.62 -8.73
N MET A 179 2.59 -10.25 -9.90
CA MET A 179 1.82 -11.50 -10.11
C MET A 179 2.18 -12.62 -9.12
N ASP A 180 3.46 -12.74 -8.78
CA ASP A 180 3.95 -13.76 -7.85
C ASP A 180 3.39 -13.56 -6.43
N CYS A 181 2.96 -12.34 -6.11
CA CYS A 181 2.45 -11.93 -4.81
C CYS A 181 0.95 -12.22 -4.61
N PHE A 182 0.24 -12.72 -5.63
CA PHE A 182 -1.19 -13.06 -5.53
C PHE A 182 -1.33 -14.58 -5.35
N THR A 183 -1.80 -15.03 -4.19
CA THR A 183 -2.08 -16.45 -3.98
C THR A 183 -3.37 -16.89 -4.67
N ASP A 184 -4.37 -16.01 -4.70
CA ASP A 184 -5.63 -16.16 -5.43
C ASP A 184 -5.44 -15.74 -6.88
N SER A 185 -5.13 -16.73 -7.71
CA SER A 185 -4.85 -16.53 -9.13
C SER A 185 -6.13 -16.31 -9.93
N ASP A 186 -7.25 -16.87 -9.47
CA ASP A 186 -8.54 -16.84 -10.16
C ASP A 186 -9.10 -15.43 -10.18
N LEU A 187 -9.10 -14.73 -9.03
CA LEU A 187 -9.61 -13.36 -8.96
C LEU A 187 -8.80 -12.37 -9.82
N VAL A 188 -7.49 -12.58 -9.91
CA VAL A 188 -6.63 -11.79 -10.79
C VAL A 188 -6.88 -12.15 -12.25
N GLY A 189 -7.07 -13.43 -12.56
CA GLY A 189 -7.42 -13.94 -13.90
C GLY A 189 -8.73 -13.35 -14.42
N ASP A 190 -9.79 -13.37 -13.61
CA ASP A 190 -11.09 -12.77 -13.92
C ASP A 190 -10.95 -11.27 -14.20
N PHE A 191 -10.23 -10.57 -13.32
CA PHE A 191 -9.94 -9.15 -13.50
C PHE A 191 -9.21 -8.89 -14.83
N LEU A 192 -8.15 -9.62 -15.16
CA LEU A 192 -7.39 -9.45 -16.40
C LEU A 192 -8.22 -9.78 -17.65
N THR A 193 -9.05 -10.81 -17.59
CA THR A 193 -9.90 -11.24 -18.71
C THR A 193 -10.87 -10.12 -19.11
N SER A 194 -11.35 -9.34 -18.14
CA SER A 194 -12.20 -8.16 -18.40
C SER A 194 -11.53 -7.07 -19.25
N PHE A 195 -10.20 -7.12 -19.45
CA PHE A 195 -9.44 -6.19 -20.29
C PHE A 195 -9.06 -6.76 -21.67
N ILE A 196 -9.25 -8.06 -21.93
CA ILE A 196 -8.97 -8.66 -23.25
C ILE A 196 -9.90 -8.08 -24.31
N GLU A 197 -11.19 -7.97 -23.99
CA GLU A 197 -12.23 -7.54 -24.93
C GLU A 197 -12.30 -6.01 -25.10
N LYS A 198 -11.48 -5.25 -24.36
CA LYS A 198 -11.46 -3.78 -24.47
C LYS A 198 -10.69 -3.37 -25.72
N SER A 199 -11.27 -2.44 -26.49
CA SER A 199 -10.78 -1.96 -27.79
C SER A 199 -9.43 -1.22 -27.77
N GLU A 200 -8.79 -1.06 -26.61
CA GLU A 200 -7.47 -0.44 -26.48
C GLU A 200 -6.36 -1.51 -26.54
N THR A 201 -5.57 -1.48 -27.62
CA THR A 201 -4.53 -2.48 -27.94
C THR A 201 -3.56 -2.76 -26.79
N ASN A 202 -3.18 -1.73 -26.02
CA ASN A 202 -2.24 -1.88 -24.92
C ASN A 202 -2.82 -2.67 -23.74
N TYR A 203 -4.12 -2.62 -23.50
CA TYR A 203 -4.76 -3.32 -22.39
C TYR A 203 -4.76 -4.82 -22.64
N GLY A 204 -5.17 -5.24 -23.84
CA GLY A 204 -5.15 -6.63 -24.26
C GLY A 204 -3.76 -7.25 -24.18
N ILE A 205 -2.70 -6.52 -24.58
CA ILE A 205 -1.32 -7.03 -24.52
C ILE A 205 -0.90 -7.34 -23.07
N PHE A 206 -1.09 -6.39 -22.13
CA PHE A 206 -0.72 -6.64 -20.73
C PHE A 206 -1.63 -7.71 -20.10
N ALA A 207 -2.93 -7.68 -20.37
CA ALA A 207 -3.87 -8.68 -19.87
C ALA A 207 -3.50 -10.10 -20.33
N LEU A 208 -3.25 -10.30 -21.62
CA LEU A 208 -2.81 -11.57 -22.18
C LEU A 208 -1.50 -12.05 -21.57
N LYS A 209 -0.53 -11.14 -21.39
CA LYS A 209 0.73 -11.48 -20.72
C LYS A 209 0.50 -11.97 -19.30
N GLY A 210 -0.35 -11.30 -18.54
CA GLY A 210 -0.71 -11.70 -17.18
C GLY A 210 -1.41 -13.06 -17.12
N ILE A 211 -2.39 -13.28 -17.99
CA ILE A 211 -3.14 -14.53 -18.07
C ILE A 211 -2.23 -15.69 -18.48
N ALA A 212 -1.37 -15.50 -19.47
CA ALA A 212 -0.38 -16.51 -19.84
C ALA A 212 0.52 -16.87 -18.64
N LYS A 213 0.99 -15.86 -17.88
CA LYS A 213 1.78 -16.09 -16.67
C LYS A 213 1.01 -16.91 -15.63
N LEU A 214 -0.26 -16.57 -15.39
CA LEU A 214 -1.11 -17.33 -14.46
C LEU A 214 -1.32 -18.78 -14.90
N MET A 215 -1.59 -19.02 -16.19
CA MET A 215 -1.74 -20.37 -16.75
C MET A 215 -0.45 -21.20 -16.58
N PHE A 216 0.71 -20.63 -16.92
CA PHE A 216 1.98 -21.37 -16.91
C PHE A 216 2.55 -21.58 -15.50
N GLU A 217 2.41 -20.61 -14.61
CA GLU A 217 3.07 -20.65 -13.30
C GLU A 217 2.15 -21.10 -12.17
N LYS A 218 0.83 -20.95 -12.32
CA LYS A 218 -0.14 -21.19 -11.24
C LYS A 218 -1.24 -22.19 -11.61
N ASN A 219 -1.16 -22.81 -12.79
CA ASN A 219 -2.13 -23.79 -13.30
C ASN A 219 -3.58 -23.28 -13.21
N LEU A 220 -3.79 -22.04 -13.66
CA LEU A 220 -5.14 -21.50 -13.90
C LEU A 220 -5.89 -22.37 -14.92
#